data_AF-A0A4Q1BUC0-F1
#
_entry.id   AF-A0A4Q1BUC0-F1
#
_cell.length_a   1.000
_cell.length_b   1.000
_cell.length_c   1.000
_cell.angle_alpha   90.00
_cell.angle_beta   90.00
_cell.angle_gamma   90.00
#
_symmetry.space_group_name_H-M   'P 1'
#
loop_
_entity.id
_entity.type
_entity.pdbx_description
1 polymer ?
#
loop_
_entity_poly.entity_id
_entity_poly.type
_entity_poly.pdbx_seq_one_letter_code
_entity_poly.pdbx_strand_id
1 'polypeptide(L)'
;MPSRRLTKKTIKGKEGVHPGSRKAGQLARVSLRTLKLQAQAKDRKELKTAKLFRPTFFLHSLSSASPLSLPSLRALIVDVYLARNDARLHELEAERRPGRPKLKELVDLEEIKRVEWAEWETGFATLKLRASLGQPVGKQELEWTQANFPEVPDLTHGPTVRLMYSLLEQGINLNISNIPLLRHVRIPRLPEGPEGVVVSRPGKWENMGLGSGVEGQGEDWTDVISSEMS
;
A
#
# COMPACT_ATOMS: atom_id res chain seq x y z
N MET A 1 36.20 -15.15 7.74
CA MET A 1 36.11 -13.67 7.83
C MET A 1 35.29 -13.15 6.66
N PRO A 2 34.17 -12.43 6.87
CA PRO A 2 33.38 -11.88 5.76
C PRO A 2 34.20 -10.84 4.98
N SER A 3 34.36 -11.07 3.68
CA SER A 3 35.08 -10.18 2.76
C SER A 3 34.49 -8.76 2.79
N ARG A 4 35.33 -7.77 3.15
CA ARG A 4 34.93 -6.38 3.26
C ARG A 4 34.64 -5.81 1.86
N ARG A 5 33.40 -5.38 1.64
CA ARG A 5 32.92 -4.90 0.34
C ARG A 5 33.62 -3.58 -0.04
N LEU A 6 34.30 -3.55 -1.18
CA LEU A 6 34.98 -2.35 -1.70
C LEU A 6 33.97 -1.22 -1.98
N THR A 7 34.28 -0.01 -1.52
CA THR A 7 33.50 1.21 -1.78
C THR A 7 34.31 2.19 -2.62
N LYS A 8 33.67 3.20 -3.25
CA LYS A 8 34.37 4.21 -4.06
C LYS A 8 35.45 4.95 -3.25
N LYS A 9 35.25 5.12 -1.94
CA LYS A 9 36.19 5.76 -1.02
C LYS A 9 37.42 4.88 -0.73
N THR A 10 37.26 3.56 -0.79
CA THR A 10 38.33 2.60 -0.49
C THR A 10 39.30 2.40 -1.67
N ILE A 11 38.91 2.77 -2.89
CA ILE A 11 39.75 2.66 -4.09
C ILE A 11 40.65 3.90 -4.18
N LYS A 12 41.90 3.77 -3.71
CA LYS A 12 42.93 4.83 -3.81
C LYS A 12 43.30 5.13 -5.26
N GLY A 13 43.66 6.36 -5.64
CA GLY A 13 44.17 6.73 -6.98
C GLY A 13 43.17 6.56 -8.13
N LYS A 14 41.94 7.00 -7.91
CA LYS A 14 40.78 6.88 -8.81
C LYS A 14 40.81 7.85 -10.01
N GLU A 15 41.73 8.81 -10.02
CA GLU A 15 41.84 9.84 -11.06
C GLU A 15 42.84 9.40 -12.13
N GLY A 16 42.56 9.70 -13.40
CA GLY A 16 43.44 9.36 -14.53
C GLY A 16 43.57 7.86 -14.83
N VAL A 17 42.63 7.02 -14.39
CA VAL A 17 42.71 5.57 -14.59
C VAL A 17 42.38 5.20 -16.04
N HIS A 18 43.28 4.48 -16.71
CA HIS A 18 43.04 3.97 -18.06
C HIS A 18 41.77 3.06 -18.08
N PRO A 19 40.87 3.19 -19.07
CA PRO A 19 39.62 2.43 -19.12
C PRO A 19 39.79 0.91 -19.03
N GLY A 20 40.88 0.36 -19.60
CA GLY A 20 41.20 -1.07 -19.53
C GLY A 20 41.85 -1.55 -18.22
N SER A 21 42.16 -0.65 -17.28
CA SER A 21 42.83 -1.02 -16.04
C SER A 21 41.93 -1.86 -15.13
N ARG A 22 42.52 -2.79 -14.36
CA ARG A 22 41.83 -3.53 -13.27
C ARG A 22 41.05 -2.59 -12.35
N LYS A 23 41.60 -1.41 -12.14
CA LYS A 23 41.05 -0.36 -11.29
C LYS A 23 39.82 0.31 -11.89
N ALA A 24 39.81 0.56 -13.20
CA ALA A 24 38.61 1.02 -13.91
C ALA A 24 37.49 -0.03 -13.80
N GLY A 25 37.82 -1.31 -13.96
CA GLY A 25 36.87 -2.41 -13.73
C GLY A 25 36.33 -2.46 -12.28
N GLN A 26 37.16 -2.18 -11.28
CA GLN A 26 36.71 -2.07 -9.89
C GLN A 26 35.76 -0.88 -9.70
N LEU A 27 36.08 0.29 -10.25
CA LEU A 27 35.23 1.48 -10.19
C LEU A 27 33.89 1.25 -10.88
N ALA A 28 33.87 0.62 -12.05
CA ALA A 28 32.66 0.25 -12.78
C ALA A 28 31.77 -0.69 -11.95
N ARG A 29 32.33 -1.76 -11.37
CA ARG A 29 31.58 -2.68 -10.50
C ARG A 29 30.98 -1.98 -9.28
N VAL A 30 31.74 -1.10 -8.63
CA VAL A 30 31.23 -0.33 -7.50
C VAL A 30 30.12 0.62 -7.97
N SER A 31 30.25 1.26 -9.13
CA SER A 31 29.23 2.13 -9.70
C SER A 31 27.92 1.38 -10.00
N LEU A 32 28.01 0.25 -10.71
CA LEU A 32 26.85 -0.61 -11.01
C LEU A 32 26.17 -1.10 -9.73
N ARG A 33 26.95 -1.47 -8.73
CA ARG A 33 26.42 -1.86 -7.42
C ARG A 33 25.69 -0.71 -6.73
N THR A 34 26.25 0.51 -6.75
CA THR A 34 25.59 1.67 -6.17
C THR A 34 24.27 1.98 -6.86
N LEU A 35 24.23 1.90 -8.20
CA LEU A 35 23.00 2.07 -8.98
C LEU A 35 21.96 1.01 -8.61
N LYS A 36 22.36 -0.26 -8.50
CA LYS A 36 21.46 -1.34 -8.06
C LYS A 36 20.89 -1.10 -6.65
N LEU A 37 21.74 -0.71 -5.69
CA LEU A 37 21.29 -0.45 -4.33
C LEU A 37 20.36 0.76 -4.24
N GLN A 38 20.61 1.79 -5.04
CA GLN A 38 19.75 2.97 -5.15
C GLN A 38 18.39 2.61 -5.77
N ALA A 39 18.38 1.83 -6.86
CA ALA A 39 17.14 1.33 -7.47
C ALA A 39 16.32 0.53 -6.45
N GLN A 40 16.93 -0.44 -5.75
CA GLN A 40 16.23 -1.21 -4.72
C GLN A 40 15.73 -0.35 -3.55
N ALA A 41 16.43 0.72 -3.19
CA ALA A 41 15.98 1.66 -2.17
C ALA A 41 14.78 2.48 -2.63
N LYS A 42 14.79 2.92 -3.91
CA LYS A 42 13.66 3.58 -4.56
C LYS A 42 12.44 2.66 -4.61
N ASP A 43 12.59 1.42 -5.07
CA ASP A 43 11.49 0.44 -5.12
C ASP A 43 10.85 0.22 -3.74
N ARG A 44 11.68 0.11 -2.69
CA ARG A 44 11.19 -0.01 -1.31
C ARG A 44 10.44 1.23 -0.84
N LYS A 45 10.88 2.42 -1.24
CA LYS A 45 10.20 3.69 -0.91
C LYS A 45 8.86 3.79 -1.65
N GLU A 46 8.83 3.45 -2.93
CA GLU A 46 7.61 3.45 -3.74
C GLU A 46 6.59 2.45 -3.21
N LEU A 47 7.01 1.22 -2.89
CA LEU A 47 6.12 0.22 -2.27
C LEU A 47 5.55 0.70 -0.93
N LYS A 48 6.37 1.40 -0.14
CA LYS A 48 5.97 1.99 1.13
C LYS A 48 4.92 3.10 0.95
N THR A 49 5.10 3.98 -0.02
CA THR A 49 4.14 5.04 -0.36
C THR A 49 2.85 4.46 -0.96
N ALA A 50 2.95 3.45 -1.84
CA ALA A 50 1.80 2.79 -2.44
C ALA A 50 0.87 2.16 -1.37
N LYS A 51 1.44 1.63 -0.28
CA LYS A 51 0.67 1.09 0.85
C LYS A 51 -0.16 2.12 1.61
N LEU A 52 0.17 3.41 1.50
CA LEU A 52 -0.58 4.48 2.16
C LEU A 52 -1.80 4.92 1.37
N PHE A 53 -1.74 4.83 0.03
CA PHE A 53 -2.76 5.39 -0.85
C PHE A 53 -4.17 4.95 -0.48
N ARG A 54 -4.38 3.64 -0.29
CA ARG A 54 -5.70 3.08 0.02
C ARG A 54 -6.19 3.48 1.42
N PRO A 55 -5.45 3.28 2.53
CA PRO A 55 -5.85 3.79 3.84
C PRO A 55 -6.10 5.31 3.88
N THR A 56 -5.28 6.10 3.19
CA THR A 56 -5.46 7.55 3.07
C THR A 56 -6.75 7.91 2.34
N PHE A 57 -7.10 7.19 1.27
CA PHE A 57 -8.40 7.37 0.62
C PHE A 57 -9.57 7.14 1.58
N PHE A 58 -9.55 6.02 2.32
CA PHE A 58 -10.62 5.70 3.27
C PHE A 58 -10.68 6.67 4.44
N LEU A 59 -9.53 7.18 4.90
CA LEU A 59 -9.47 8.25 5.92
C LEU A 59 -10.26 9.48 5.48
N HIS A 60 -10.01 9.97 4.28
CA HIS A 60 -10.68 11.17 3.75
C HIS A 60 -12.13 10.90 3.31
N SER A 61 -12.56 9.64 3.27
CA SER A 61 -13.94 9.26 2.97
C SER A 61 -14.82 9.17 4.22
N LEU A 62 -14.25 9.30 5.42
CA LEU A 62 -15.01 9.28 6.67
C LEU A 62 -15.75 10.60 6.89
N SER A 63 -17.05 10.52 7.13
CA SER A 63 -17.87 11.67 7.50
C SER A 63 -18.10 11.80 9.02
N SER A 64 -17.86 10.73 9.79
CA SER A 64 -18.10 10.67 11.24
C SER A 64 -17.20 9.64 11.93
N ALA A 65 -17.10 9.73 13.26
CA ALA A 65 -16.40 8.77 14.11
C ALA A 65 -17.16 7.43 14.32
N SER A 66 -18.36 7.29 13.76
CA SER A 66 -19.20 6.12 13.93
C SER A 66 -18.84 4.99 12.95
N PRO A 67 -18.80 3.72 13.39
CA PRO A 67 -18.51 2.60 12.51
C PRO A 67 -19.57 2.45 11.42
N LEU A 68 -19.13 2.08 10.22
CA LEU A 68 -20.01 1.82 9.08
C LEU A 68 -20.61 0.42 9.17
N SER A 69 -21.83 0.27 8.64
CA SER A 69 -22.37 -1.05 8.37
C SER A 69 -21.58 -1.74 7.25
N LEU A 70 -21.54 -3.07 7.24
CA LEU A 70 -20.86 -3.81 6.17
C LEU A 70 -21.43 -3.49 4.75
N PRO A 71 -22.75 -3.40 4.53
CA PRO A 71 -23.29 -2.94 3.25
C PRO A 71 -22.80 -1.55 2.85
N SER A 72 -22.75 -0.61 3.81
CA SER A 72 -22.23 0.75 3.56
C SER A 72 -20.75 0.74 3.17
N LEU A 73 -19.94 -0.09 3.82
CA LEU A 73 -18.52 -0.25 3.46
C LEU A 73 -18.35 -0.84 2.05
N ARG A 74 -19.19 -1.82 1.68
CA ARG A 74 -19.19 -2.39 0.32
C ARG A 74 -19.56 -1.34 -0.72
N ALA A 75 -20.62 -0.56 -0.48
CA ALA A 75 -21.01 0.54 -1.35
C ALA A 75 -19.89 1.58 -1.50
N LEU A 76 -19.25 1.97 -0.39
CA LEU A 76 -18.10 2.89 -0.43
C LEU A 76 -16.95 2.35 -1.29
N ILE A 77 -16.67 1.05 -1.23
CA ILE A 77 -15.62 0.44 -2.06
C ILE A 77 -16.01 0.44 -3.54
N VAL A 78 -17.22 -0.03 -3.88
CA VAL A 78 -17.65 -0.19 -5.28
C VAL A 78 -17.96 1.14 -5.93
N ASP A 79 -18.80 1.94 -5.29
CA ASP A 79 -19.42 3.12 -5.90
C ASP A 79 -18.51 4.34 -5.82
N VAL A 80 -17.56 4.36 -4.88
CA VAL A 80 -16.66 5.51 -4.68
C VAL A 80 -15.21 5.14 -4.97
N TYR A 81 -14.63 4.14 -4.28
CA TYR A 81 -13.22 3.82 -4.47
C TYR A 81 -12.91 3.28 -5.86
N LEU A 82 -13.61 2.24 -6.33
CA LEU A 82 -13.36 1.62 -7.64
C LEU A 82 -13.78 2.52 -8.81
N ALA A 83 -14.79 3.36 -8.62
CA ALA A 83 -15.30 4.28 -9.65
C ALA A 83 -14.55 5.63 -9.69
N ARG A 84 -13.60 5.90 -8.77
CA ARG A 84 -12.96 7.23 -8.62
C ARG A 84 -12.29 7.77 -9.88
N ASN A 85 -11.84 6.90 -10.77
CA ASN A 85 -11.12 7.28 -11.99
C ASN A 85 -12.04 7.36 -13.23
N ASP A 86 -13.32 7.01 -13.12
CA ASP A 86 -14.21 6.84 -14.26
C ASP A 86 -14.49 8.15 -15.01
N ALA A 87 -14.68 9.24 -14.26
CA ALA A 87 -14.84 10.57 -14.85
C ALA A 87 -13.61 10.97 -15.68
N ARG A 88 -12.41 10.76 -15.13
CA ARG A 88 -11.15 11.11 -15.81
C ARG A 88 -10.87 10.23 -17.03
N LEU A 89 -11.20 8.94 -16.94
CA LEU A 89 -11.12 8.03 -18.08
C LEU A 89 -12.01 8.50 -19.23
N HIS A 90 -13.26 8.86 -18.94
CA HIS A 90 -14.22 9.34 -19.94
C HIS A 90 -13.77 10.66 -20.60
N GLU A 91 -13.20 11.59 -19.84
CA GLU A 91 -12.59 12.81 -20.38
C GLU A 91 -11.46 12.50 -21.38
N LEU A 92 -10.52 11.64 -20.99
CA LEU A 92 -9.36 11.27 -21.82
C LEU A 92 -9.78 10.50 -23.08
N GLU A 93 -10.83 9.70 -22.99
CA GLU A 93 -11.43 9.01 -24.13
C GLU A 93 -12.15 9.98 -25.08
N ALA A 94 -12.84 11.00 -24.54
CA ALA A 94 -13.52 12.01 -25.33
C ALA A 94 -12.54 12.96 -26.06
N GLU A 95 -11.42 13.31 -25.42
CA GLU A 95 -10.35 14.12 -26.05
C GLU A 95 -9.61 13.36 -27.16
N ARG A 96 -9.67 12.03 -27.14
CA ARG A 96 -8.94 11.18 -28.07
C ARG A 96 -9.59 11.18 -29.46
N ARG A 97 -8.84 11.67 -30.45
CA ARG A 97 -9.20 11.51 -31.85
C ARG A 97 -9.07 10.03 -32.29
N PRO A 98 -9.99 9.53 -33.13
CA PRO A 98 -9.87 8.18 -33.67
C PRO A 98 -8.55 8.04 -34.45
N GLY A 99 -7.85 6.92 -34.27
CA GLY A 99 -6.56 6.63 -34.92
C GLY A 99 -5.30 7.13 -34.20
N ARG A 100 -5.41 7.94 -33.14
CA ARG A 100 -4.25 8.32 -32.31
C ARG A 100 -3.90 7.20 -31.31
N PRO A 101 -2.62 6.94 -30.98
CA PRO A 101 -2.28 6.12 -29.82
C PRO A 101 -2.90 6.67 -28.53
N LYS A 102 -3.24 5.78 -27.58
CA LYS A 102 -3.75 6.20 -26.25
C LYS A 102 -2.68 7.02 -25.52
N LEU A 103 -3.13 8.04 -24.78
CA LEU A 103 -2.24 8.79 -23.89
C LEU A 103 -1.74 7.84 -22.80
N LYS A 104 -0.49 8.03 -22.35
CA LYS A 104 0.08 7.19 -21.28
C LYS A 104 -0.80 7.19 -20.02
N GLU A 105 -1.33 8.35 -19.63
CA GLU A 105 -2.23 8.50 -18.48
C GLU A 105 -3.49 7.63 -18.62
N LEU A 106 -4.10 7.59 -19.82
CA LEU A 106 -5.27 6.75 -20.08
C LEU A 106 -4.94 5.26 -19.89
N VAL A 107 -3.80 4.81 -20.43
CA VAL A 107 -3.34 3.42 -20.28
C VAL A 107 -3.07 3.08 -18.82
N ASP A 108 -2.40 3.97 -18.09
CA ASP A 108 -2.08 3.78 -16.67
C ASP A 108 -3.35 3.71 -15.81
N LEU A 109 -4.36 4.56 -16.06
CA LEU A 109 -5.63 4.56 -15.34
C LEU A 109 -6.51 3.35 -15.68
N GLU A 110 -6.55 2.93 -16.94
CA GLU A 110 -7.24 1.70 -17.36
C GLU A 110 -6.64 0.47 -16.65
N GLU A 111 -5.32 0.41 -16.55
CA GLU A 111 -4.63 -0.68 -15.85
C GLU A 111 -4.91 -0.66 -14.35
N ILE A 112 -4.90 0.51 -13.70
CA ILE A 112 -5.28 0.65 -12.29
C ILE A 112 -6.72 0.14 -12.07
N LYS A 113 -7.67 0.60 -12.90
CA LYS A 113 -9.06 0.17 -12.82
C LYS A 113 -9.18 -1.35 -13.00
N ARG A 114 -8.51 -1.91 -14.02
CA ARG A 114 -8.51 -3.34 -14.31
C ARG A 114 -7.95 -4.16 -13.14
N VAL A 115 -6.82 -3.74 -12.56
CA VAL A 115 -6.18 -4.42 -11.44
C VAL A 115 -7.10 -4.38 -10.21
N GLU A 116 -7.61 -3.21 -9.84
CA GLU A 116 -8.44 -3.05 -8.64
C GLU A 116 -9.80 -3.76 -8.75
N TRP A 117 -10.40 -3.80 -9.94
CA TRP A 117 -11.62 -4.57 -10.17
C TRP A 117 -11.36 -6.08 -10.10
N ALA A 118 -10.32 -6.58 -10.76
CA ALA A 118 -9.98 -8.01 -10.70
C ALA A 118 -9.66 -8.44 -9.26
N GLU A 119 -8.97 -7.57 -8.53
CA GLU A 119 -8.73 -7.65 -7.10
C GLU A 119 -10.06 -7.79 -6.34
N TRP A 120 -11.00 -6.84 -6.49
CA TRP A 120 -12.32 -6.90 -5.85
C TRP A 120 -13.12 -8.16 -6.16
N GLU A 121 -13.15 -8.60 -7.42
CA GLU A 121 -13.94 -9.76 -7.86
C GLU A 121 -13.44 -11.08 -7.29
N THR A 122 -12.13 -11.29 -7.28
CA THR A 122 -11.50 -12.56 -6.88
C THR A 122 -11.20 -12.64 -5.39
N GLY A 123 -11.53 -11.60 -4.61
CA GLY A 123 -11.07 -11.47 -3.23
C GLY A 123 -9.55 -11.29 -3.14
N PHE A 124 -8.93 -10.73 -4.19
CA PHE A 124 -7.50 -10.43 -4.37
C PHE A 124 -6.53 -11.56 -3.98
N ALA A 125 -6.57 -12.68 -4.68
CA ALA A 125 -5.37 -13.50 -4.77
C ALA A 125 -4.52 -12.98 -5.95
N THR A 126 -3.50 -12.14 -5.71
CA THR A 126 -2.54 -11.85 -6.77
C THR A 126 -1.68 -13.11 -6.99
N LEU A 127 -2.02 -13.89 -8.02
CA LEU A 127 -1.11 -14.87 -8.60
C LEU A 127 0.08 -14.10 -9.19
N LYS A 128 1.17 -14.01 -8.42
CA LYS A 128 2.42 -13.46 -8.94
C LYS A 128 3.08 -14.50 -9.84
N LEU A 129 2.75 -14.48 -11.12
CA LEU A 129 3.53 -15.19 -12.14
C LEU A 129 4.91 -14.54 -12.22
N ARG A 130 5.86 -15.04 -11.45
CA ARG A 130 7.28 -14.69 -11.59
C ARG A 130 7.79 -15.35 -12.87
N ALA A 131 7.70 -14.67 -14.00
CA ALA A 131 8.50 -15.00 -15.16
C ALA A 131 9.97 -14.69 -14.86
N SER A 132 10.66 -15.57 -14.13
CA SER A 132 12.11 -15.58 -14.13
C SER A 132 12.57 -16.16 -15.46
N LEU A 133 13.17 -15.32 -16.29
CA LEU A 133 13.89 -15.72 -17.51
C LEU A 133 14.78 -16.94 -17.20
N GLY A 134 14.42 -18.10 -17.75
CA GLY A 134 15.32 -19.24 -17.89
C GLY A 134 15.09 -20.49 -17.04
N GLN A 135 13.90 -20.76 -16.48
CA GLN A 135 13.60 -22.08 -15.90
C GLN A 135 12.59 -22.88 -16.75
N PRO A 136 12.81 -24.20 -16.94
CA PRO A 136 11.94 -25.05 -17.75
C PRO A 136 10.56 -25.19 -17.11
N VAL A 137 9.54 -25.21 -17.97
CA VAL A 137 8.12 -25.35 -17.65
C VAL A 137 7.85 -26.75 -17.10
N GLY A 138 8.12 -26.97 -15.81
CA GLY A 138 7.89 -28.24 -15.15
C GLY A 138 7.66 -28.03 -13.66
N LYS A 139 6.41 -28.22 -13.23
CA LYS A 139 5.86 -27.96 -11.89
C LYS A 139 5.62 -26.48 -11.59
N GLN A 140 4.46 -26.01 -12.03
CA GLN A 140 3.84 -24.80 -11.52
C GLN A 140 3.40 -25.06 -10.08
N GLU A 141 4.29 -24.81 -9.13
CA GLU A 141 3.94 -24.80 -7.72
C GLU A 141 3.16 -23.50 -7.46
N LEU A 142 1.86 -23.62 -7.21
CA LEU A 142 0.99 -22.54 -6.78
C LEU A 142 1.41 -22.12 -5.36
N GLU A 143 2.51 -21.36 -5.25
CA GLU A 143 2.82 -20.67 -4.00
C GLU A 143 1.77 -19.58 -3.80
N TRP A 144 0.82 -19.85 -2.90
CA TRP A 144 -0.06 -18.85 -2.33
C TRP A 144 0.76 -17.88 -1.48
N THR A 145 1.47 -16.94 -2.11
CA THR A 145 2.14 -15.89 -1.34
C THR A 145 1.05 -15.02 -0.70
N GLN A 146 1.00 -14.97 0.64
CA GLN A 146 0.20 -14.05 1.46
C GLN A 146 0.38 -12.55 1.11
N ALA A 147 1.24 -12.23 0.15
CA ALA A 147 1.56 -10.89 -0.28
C ALA A 147 0.51 -10.41 -1.29
N ASN A 148 -0.27 -9.39 -0.88
CA ASN A 148 -1.11 -8.52 -1.72
C ASN A 148 -2.59 -8.92 -1.87
N PHE A 149 -3.17 -9.37 -0.76
CA PHE A 149 -4.61 -9.29 -0.54
C PHE A 149 -5.06 -7.90 -0.01
N PRO A 150 -6.40 -7.65 0.07
CA PRO A 150 -7.24 -6.54 0.51
C PRO A 150 -6.71 -5.18 0.67
N GLU A 151 -5.73 -5.07 1.52
CA GLU A 151 -6.23 -4.84 2.87
C GLU A 151 -6.85 -3.45 2.97
N VAL A 152 -8.17 -3.41 3.20
CA VAL A 152 -8.86 -2.16 3.51
C VAL A 152 -8.91 -2.01 5.02
N PRO A 153 -8.73 -0.80 5.55
CA PRO A 153 -9.04 -0.53 6.94
C PRO A 153 -10.47 -0.99 7.27
N ASP A 154 -10.62 -1.64 8.41
CA ASP A 154 -11.92 -2.12 8.87
C ASP A 154 -12.75 -0.96 9.41
N LEU A 155 -13.54 -0.35 8.53
CA LEU A 155 -14.43 0.74 8.91
C LEU A 155 -15.70 0.26 9.62
N THR A 156 -15.89 -1.06 9.77
CA THR A 156 -16.96 -1.60 10.64
C THR A 156 -16.51 -1.68 12.10
N HIS A 157 -15.20 -1.56 12.34
CA HIS A 157 -14.61 -1.65 13.66
C HIS A 157 -14.49 -0.28 14.33
N GLY A 158 -15.27 -0.07 15.39
CA GLY A 158 -15.34 1.20 16.13
C GLY A 158 -13.98 1.82 16.49
N PRO A 159 -13.06 1.11 17.18
CA PRO A 159 -11.74 1.64 17.52
C PRO A 159 -10.91 2.08 16.31
N THR A 160 -11.04 1.39 15.17
CA THR A 160 -10.32 1.74 13.94
C THR A 160 -10.88 3.01 13.32
N VAL A 161 -12.20 3.16 13.26
CA VAL A 161 -12.84 4.38 12.76
C VAL A 161 -12.53 5.57 13.66
N ARG A 162 -12.63 5.43 14.98
CA ARG A 162 -12.30 6.51 15.93
C ARG A 162 -10.85 6.96 15.78
N LEU A 163 -9.90 6.03 15.67
CA LEU A 163 -8.48 6.37 15.46
C LEU A 163 -8.25 7.08 14.12
N MET A 164 -8.90 6.62 13.04
CA MET A 164 -8.78 7.30 11.74
C MET A 164 -9.40 8.70 11.82
N TYR A 165 -10.60 8.80 12.36
CA TYR A 165 -11.30 10.07 12.49
C TYR A 165 -10.55 11.07 13.38
N SER A 166 -9.95 10.64 14.49
CA SER A 166 -9.12 11.52 15.33
C SER A 166 -7.88 12.04 14.59
N LEU A 167 -7.25 11.20 13.76
CA LEU A 167 -6.13 11.64 12.89
C LEU A 167 -6.61 12.68 11.87
N LEU A 168 -7.81 12.51 11.32
CA LEU A 168 -8.41 13.45 10.37
C LEU A 168 -8.72 14.80 11.04
N GLU A 169 -9.33 14.81 12.23
CA GLU A 169 -9.65 16.03 12.99
C GLU A 169 -8.39 16.81 13.40
N GLN A 170 -7.32 16.10 13.77
CA GLN A 170 -6.03 16.70 14.09
C GLN A 170 -5.25 17.18 12.85
N GLY A 171 -5.74 16.91 11.64
CA GLY A 171 -5.03 17.21 10.39
C GLY A 171 -3.74 16.40 10.20
N ILE A 172 -3.61 15.25 10.88
CA ILE A 172 -2.43 14.40 10.81
C ILE A 172 -2.55 13.46 9.61
N ASN A 173 -1.58 13.56 8.71
CA ASN A 173 -1.48 12.64 7.58
C ASN A 173 -1.09 11.23 8.03
N LEU A 174 -1.75 10.22 7.45
CA LEU A 174 -1.41 8.81 7.67
C LEU A 174 0.03 8.50 7.25
N ASN A 175 0.80 7.94 8.18
CA ASN A 175 2.15 7.45 7.94
C ASN A 175 2.21 5.92 7.99
N ILE A 176 3.32 5.36 7.51
CA ILE A 176 3.53 3.89 7.45
C ILE A 176 3.52 3.26 8.84
N SER A 177 3.92 4.02 9.85
CA SER A 177 3.87 3.62 11.27
C SER A 177 2.44 3.46 11.80
N ASN A 178 1.46 4.16 11.21
CA ASN A 178 0.06 4.06 11.61
C ASN A 178 -0.61 2.81 11.02
N ILE A 179 -0.14 2.29 9.89
CA ILE A 179 -0.78 1.15 9.20
C ILE A 179 -0.91 -0.10 10.10
N PRO A 180 0.10 -0.52 10.89
CA PRO A 180 -0.05 -1.64 11.81
C PRO A 180 -1.05 -1.41 12.95
N LEU A 181 -1.43 -0.16 13.24
CA LEU A 181 -2.38 0.18 14.29
C LEU A 181 -3.82 -0.11 13.84
N LEU A 182 -4.10 0.06 12.55
CA LEU A 182 -5.42 -0.14 11.95
C LEU A 182 -5.71 -1.64 11.81
N ARG A 183 -6.93 -2.03 12.20
CA ARG A 183 -7.48 -3.33 11.82
C ARG A 183 -7.75 -3.31 10.32
N HIS A 184 -7.40 -4.39 9.64
CA HIS A 184 -7.65 -4.55 8.21
C HIS A 184 -8.47 -5.81 7.95
N VAL A 185 -9.37 -5.70 6.98
CA VAL A 185 -10.26 -6.76 6.56
C VAL A 185 -10.17 -7.02 5.07
N ARG A 186 -10.59 -8.22 4.68
CA ARG A 186 -10.82 -8.64 3.31
C ARG A 186 -12.32 -8.85 3.14
N ILE A 187 -12.87 -8.20 2.12
CA ILE A 187 -14.30 -8.25 1.82
C ILE A 187 -14.43 -8.92 0.44
N PRO A 188 -14.92 -10.16 0.37
CA PRO A 188 -15.24 -10.82 -0.89
C PRO A 188 -16.48 -10.20 -1.52
N ARG A 189 -16.53 -10.19 -2.86
CA ARG A 189 -17.68 -9.72 -3.64
C ARG A 189 -18.96 -10.50 -3.27
N LEU A 190 -18.88 -11.84 -3.28
CA LEU A 190 -20.01 -12.72 -2.99
C LEU A 190 -20.08 -13.07 -1.49
N PRO A 191 -21.26 -12.99 -0.86
CA PRO A 191 -21.48 -13.49 0.48
C PRO A 191 -21.65 -15.02 0.43
N GLU A 192 -20.58 -15.77 0.18
CA GLU A 192 -20.58 -17.21 0.43
C GLU A 192 -20.35 -17.46 1.93
N GLY A 193 -21.40 -17.25 2.74
CA GLY A 193 -21.40 -17.55 4.17
C GLY A 193 -21.90 -16.42 5.08
N PRO A 194 -22.27 -16.74 6.34
CA PRO A 194 -22.78 -15.76 7.29
C PRO A 194 -21.65 -14.80 7.66
N GLU A 195 -21.83 -13.51 7.34
CA GLU A 195 -20.90 -12.43 7.66
C GLU A 195 -19.50 -12.52 7.02
N GLY A 196 -19.45 -12.67 5.69
CA GLY A 196 -18.22 -12.80 4.90
C GLY A 196 -17.24 -11.62 4.94
N VAL A 197 -16.64 -11.32 6.09
CA VAL A 197 -15.52 -10.39 6.29
C VAL A 197 -14.41 -11.15 6.99
N VAL A 198 -13.26 -11.29 6.35
CA VAL A 198 -12.12 -11.98 6.94
C VAL A 198 -11.14 -10.94 7.47
N VAL A 199 -10.92 -10.92 8.78
CA VAL A 199 -9.89 -10.08 9.40
C VAL A 199 -8.51 -10.56 8.96
N SER A 200 -7.78 -9.72 8.24
CA SER A 200 -6.42 -10.05 7.80
C SER A 200 -5.35 -9.54 8.77
N ARG A 201 -5.63 -8.43 9.44
CA ARG A 201 -4.78 -7.86 10.49
C ARG A 201 -5.67 -7.34 11.63
N PRO A 202 -5.50 -7.81 12.86
CA PRO A 202 -6.32 -7.37 14.00
C PRO A 202 -6.08 -5.91 14.40
N GLY A 203 -4.97 -5.30 13.95
CA GLY A 203 -4.50 -4.00 14.43
C GLY A 203 -3.74 -4.13 15.76
N LYS A 204 -3.14 -3.04 16.23
CA LYS A 204 -2.38 -2.96 17.50
C LYS A 204 -2.88 -1.82 18.39
N TRP A 205 -4.20 -1.69 18.48
CA TRP A 205 -4.87 -0.62 19.23
C TRP A 205 -4.98 -0.91 20.73
N GLU A 206 -4.94 -2.17 21.14
CA GLU A 206 -5.02 -2.60 22.56
C GLU A 206 -3.91 -1.96 23.42
N ASN A 207 -2.70 -1.85 22.87
CA ASN A 207 -1.55 -1.23 23.55
C ASN A 207 -1.66 0.30 23.67
N MET A 208 -2.69 0.92 23.09
CA MET A 208 -2.91 2.37 23.09
C MET A 208 -4.04 2.80 24.03
N GLY A 209 -4.54 1.91 24.91
CA GLY A 209 -5.61 2.25 25.86
C GLY A 209 -6.99 2.44 25.22
N LEU A 210 -7.12 2.16 23.92
CA LEU A 210 -8.40 2.21 23.18
C LEU A 210 -9.24 0.92 23.36
N GLY A 211 -8.80 0.04 24.26
CA GLY A 211 -9.32 -1.29 24.59
C GLY A 211 -10.67 -1.31 25.31
N SER A 212 -11.75 -1.67 24.59
CA SER A 212 -13.04 -2.18 25.09
C SER A 212 -13.49 -1.69 26.49
N GLY A 213 -13.70 -0.39 26.64
CA GLY A 213 -14.64 0.08 27.66
C GLY A 213 -16.01 -0.47 27.31
N VAL A 214 -16.56 -1.32 28.19
CA VAL A 214 -18.00 -1.60 28.27
C VAL A 214 -18.73 -0.27 28.05
N GLU A 215 -19.65 -0.22 27.09
CA GLU A 215 -20.45 0.98 26.79
C GLU A 215 -21.00 1.58 28.10
N GLY A 216 -20.40 2.66 28.60
CA GLY A 216 -20.92 3.36 29.77
C GLY A 216 -19.95 4.10 30.69
N GLN A 217 -18.67 3.70 30.83
CA GLN A 217 -17.75 4.37 31.78
C GLN A 217 -16.28 4.28 31.33
N GLY A 218 -15.89 5.07 30.34
CA GLY A 218 -14.47 5.28 29.99
C GLY A 218 -14.17 6.76 30.05
N GLU A 219 -13.24 7.16 30.91
CA GLU A 219 -12.71 8.52 30.99
C GLU A 219 -12.14 8.93 29.63
N ASP A 220 -12.57 10.09 29.16
CA ASP A 220 -12.25 10.64 27.84
C ASP A 220 -10.75 10.99 27.79
N TRP A 221 -9.98 10.24 27.00
CA TRP A 221 -8.53 10.45 26.88
C TRP A 221 -8.16 11.76 26.15
N THR A 222 -9.14 12.51 25.64
CA THR A 222 -8.94 13.86 25.08
C THR A 222 -8.40 14.86 26.11
N ASP A 223 -8.60 14.62 27.40
CA ASP A 223 -8.15 15.52 28.45
C ASP A 223 -6.66 15.36 28.78
N VAL A 224 -6.08 14.19 28.54
CA VAL A 224 -4.66 13.91 28.86
C VAL A 224 -3.71 14.64 27.90
N ILE A 225 -4.08 14.79 26.63
CA ILE A 225 -3.25 15.52 25.65
C ILE A 225 -3.29 17.03 25.90
N SER A 226 -4.40 17.55 26.45
CA SER A 226 -4.55 18.97 26.78
C SER A 226 -3.76 19.36 28.04
N SER A 227 -3.49 18.41 28.95
CA SER A 227 -2.78 18.64 30.20
C SER A 227 -1.24 18.65 30.08
N GLU A 228 -0.65 18.17 28.98
CA GLU A 228 0.80 18.20 28.76
C GLU A 228 1.29 19.44 27.98
N MET A 229 0.37 20.29 27.50
CA MET A 229 0.69 21.51 26.74
C MET A 229 0.45 22.82 27.52
N SER A 230 0.17 22.74 28.82
CA SER A 230 0.06 23.90 29.72
C SER A 230 1.14 23.89 30.79
#